data_AF-A0A840Y9K6-F1
#
_entry.id   AF-A0A840Y9K6-F1
#
_cell.length_a   1.000
_cell.length_b   1.000
_cell.length_c   1.000
_cell.angle_alpha   90.00
_cell.angle_beta   90.00
_cell.angle_gamma   90.00
#
_symmetry.space_group_name_H-M   'P 1'
#
loop_
_entity.id
_entity.type
_entity.pdbx_description
1 polymer ?
#
loop_
_entity_poly.entity_id
_entity_poly.type
_entity_poly.pdbx_seq_one_letter_code
_entity_poly.pdbx_strand_id
1 'polypeptide(L)' 'MDCFLEGPSFDRQGRLYVTDIPFGRVFRISPEGEWEQVAEYDGWPNGLKIHRDGRIFITDYKRGIMLLDPESG' A
#
# COMPACT_ATOMS: atom_id res chain seq x y z
N MET A 1 -17.84 7.93 -4.77
CA MET A 1 -17.29 6.58 -4.98
C MET A 1 -16.53 6.26 -3.71
N ASP A 2 -16.98 5.23 -3.00
CA ASP A 2 -16.35 4.81 -1.75
C ASP A 2 -15.00 4.13 -2.07
N CYS A 3 -14.11 4.03 -1.08
CA CYS A 3 -12.79 3.41 -1.27
C CYS A 3 -12.92 1.97 -1.77
N PHE A 4 -11.95 1.50 -2.54
CA PHE A 4 -11.81 0.09 -2.89
C PHE A 4 -10.47 -0.42 -2.37
N LEU A 5 -10.51 -0.87 -1.12
CA LEU A 5 -9.35 -1.39 -0.41
C LEU A 5 -9.02 -2.81 -0.85
N GLU A 6 -7.76 -3.03 -1.21
CA GLU A 6 -7.22 -4.32 -1.62
C GLU A 6 -5.77 -4.48 -1.12
N GLY A 7 -5.18 -5.64 -1.43
CA GLY A 7 -3.76 -5.89 -1.19
C GLY A 7 -3.31 -5.88 0.28
N PRO A 8 -4.10 -6.38 1.25
CA PRO A 8 -3.69 -6.37 2.65
C PRO A 8 -2.35 -7.10 2.87
N SER A 9 -1.42 -6.45 3.56
CA SER A 9 -0.14 -7.04 3.96
C SER A 9 0.35 -6.43 5.27
N PHE A 10 0.74 -7.28 6.21
CA PHE A 10 1.37 -6.85 7.47
C PHE A 10 2.88 -6.75 7.32
N ASP A 11 3.48 -5.72 7.91
CA ASP A 11 4.92 -5.63 8.10
C ASP A 11 5.37 -6.34 9.39
N ARG A 12 6.67 -6.25 9.72
CA ARG A 12 7.23 -6.89 10.92
C ARG A 12 6.87 -6.17 12.22
N GLN A 13 6.39 -4.93 12.14
CA GLN A 13 5.92 -4.13 13.26
C GLN A 13 4.43 -4.34 13.54
N GLY A 14 3.74 -5.14 12.72
CA GLY A 14 2.30 -5.38 12.84
C GLY A 14 1.45 -4.29 12.22
N ARG A 15 2.03 -3.36 11.44
CA ARG A 15 1.28 -2.34 10.70
C ARG A 15 0.69 -2.98 9.45
N LEU A 16 -0.57 -2.68 9.15
CA LEU A 16 -1.29 -3.16 7.97
C LEU A 16 -1.13 -2.17 6.83
N TYR A 17 -0.72 -2.64 5.66
CA TYR A 17 -0.73 -1.88 4.42
C TYR A 17 -1.89 -2.32 3.54
N VAL A 18 -2.59 -1.36 2.93
CA VAL A 18 -3.66 -1.58 1.96
C VAL A 18 -3.57 -0.56 0.82
N THR A 19 -4.05 -0.94 -0.36
CA THR A 19 -4.13 -0.05 -1.53
C THR A 19 -5.57 0.40 -1.74
N ASP A 20 -5.77 1.60 -2.26
CA ASP A 20 -7.09 2.10 -2.70
C ASP A 20 -7.07 2.36 -4.21
N ILE A 21 -7.56 1.37 -4.96
CA ILE A 21 -7.28 1.22 -6.40
C ILE A 21 -7.72 2.45 -7.23
N PRO A 22 -8.97 2.95 -7.13
CA PRO A 22 -9.45 4.00 -8.02
C PRO A 22 -8.80 5.36 -7.73
N PHE A 23 -8.24 5.52 -6.52
CA PHE A 23 -7.68 6.78 -6.05
C PHE A 23 -6.15 6.80 -6.08
N GLY A 24 -5.49 5.70 -6.42
CA GLY A 24 -4.03 5.67 -6.52
C GLY A 24 -3.32 5.83 -5.18
N ARG A 25 -3.98 5.44 -4.08
CA ARG A 25 -3.46 5.64 -2.71
C ARG A 25 -2.96 4.34 -2.09
N VAL A 26 -1.98 4.47 -1.21
CA VAL A 26 -1.53 3.40 -0.31
C VAL A 26 -1.64 3.91 1.13
N PHE A 27 -2.27 3.12 1.99
CA PHE A 27 -2.41 3.42 3.40
C PHE A 27 -1.59 2.47 4.26
N ARG A 28 -1.15 2.97 5.40
CA ARG A 28 -0.58 2.24 6.52
C ARG A 28 -1.48 2.42 7.73
N ILE A 29 -1.78 1.34 8.41
CA ILE A 29 -2.67 1.31 9.58
C ILE A 29 -1.88 0.72 10.75
N SER A 30 -1.81 1.44 11.87
CA SER A 30 -1.12 0.97 13.07
C SER A 30 -1.88 -0.19 13.74
N PRO A 31 -1.22 -0.98 14.63
CA PRO A 31 -1.91 -1.98 15.43
C PRO A 31 -3.08 -1.43 16.27
N GLU A 32 -3.04 -0.15 16.62
CA GLU A 32 -4.07 0.59 17.34
C GLU A 32 -5.22 1.07 16.45
N GLY A 33 -5.09 0.93 15.13
CA GLY A 33 -6.11 1.32 14.15
C GLY A 33 -5.93 2.72 13.57
N GLU A 34 -4.81 3.39 13.82
CA GLU A 34 -4.53 4.73 13.29
C GLU A 34 -4.13 4.66 11.81
N TRP A 35 -4.72 5.51 10.97
CA TRP A 35 -4.52 5.52 9.52
C TRP A 35 -3.52 6.59 9.07
N GLU A 36 -2.68 6.24 8.11
CA GLU A 36 -1.72 7.13 7.47
C GLU A 36 -1.72 6.88 5.96
N GLN A 37 -1.78 7.95 5.16
CA GLN A 37 -1.57 7.87 3.71
C GLN A 37 -0.06 7.91 3.43
N VAL A 38 0.50 6.80 2.96
CA VAL A 38 1.94 6.66 2.70
C VAL A 38 2.29 7.22 1.33
N ALA A 39 1.43 6.98 0.33
CA ALA A 39 1.65 7.43 -1.03
C ALA A 39 0.33 7.73 -1.73
N GLU A 40 0.37 8.66 -2.67
CA GLU A 40 -0.68 8.93 -3.64
C GLU A 40 -0.04 9.27 -4.98
N TYR A 41 -0.46 8.58 -6.04
CA TYR A 41 0.11 8.78 -7.36
C TYR A 41 -0.89 8.40 -8.47
N ASP A 42 -0.63 8.86 -9.70
CA ASP A 42 -1.45 8.50 -10.86
C ASP A 42 -1.18 7.05 -11.30
N GLY A 43 -1.87 6.12 -10.63
CA GLY A 43 -1.82 4.67 -10.84
C GLY A 43 -3.03 3.98 -10.24
N TRP A 44 -3.12 2.67 -10.44
CA TRP A 44 -4.19 1.82 -9.92
C TRP A 44 -3.58 0.65 -9.12
N PRO A 45 -3.06 0.92 -7.91
CA PRO A 45 -2.43 -0.09 -7.06
C PRO A 45 -3.47 -1.11 -6.61
N ASN A 46 -3.16 -2.41 -6.70
CA ASN A 46 -4.09 -3.49 -6.34
C ASN A 46 -3.47 -4.50 -5.36
N GLY A 47 -2.61 -5.39 -5.84
CA GLY A 47 -1.88 -6.30 -4.97
C GLY A 47 -0.70 -5.62 -4.31
N LEU A 48 -0.50 -5.85 -3.01
CA LEU A 48 0.67 -5.39 -2.26
C LEU A 48 1.23 -6.54 -1.41
N LYS A 49 2.55 -6.72 -1.44
CA LYS A 49 3.27 -7.69 -0.59
C LYS A 49 4.59 -7.13 -0.11
N ILE A 50 4.87 -7.39 1.17
CA ILE A 50 6.10 -6.97 1.84
C ILE A 50 7.05 -8.15 1.84
N HIS A 51 8.21 -7.98 1.22
CA HIS A 51 9.27 -8.98 1.22
C HIS A 51 9.98 -9.00 2.58
N ARG A 52 10.62 -10.13 2.90
CA ARG A 52 11.29 -10.34 4.20
C ARG A 52 12.39 -9.33 4.55
N ASP A 53 12.93 -8.62 3.56
CA ASP A 53 13.93 -7.57 3.73
C ASP A 53 13.33 -6.15 3.89
N GLY A 54 12.00 -6.04 3.95
CA GLY A 54 11.28 -4.78 4.15
C GLY A 54 10.83 -4.08 2.87
N ARG A 55 11.28 -4.52 1.68
CA ARG A 55 10.79 -3.95 0.41
C ARG A 55 9.31 -4.22 0.23
N ILE A 56 8.57 -3.22 -0.22
CA ILE A 56 7.14 -3.32 -0.52
C ILE A 56 6.95 -3.33 -2.03
N PHE A 57 6.38 -4.42 -2.55
CA PHE A 57 6.06 -4.58 -3.96
C PHE A 57 4.57 -4.36 -4.17
N ILE A 58 4.24 -3.58 -5.20
CA ILE A 58 2.85 -3.30 -5.60
C ILE A 58 2.66 -3.76 -7.04
N THR A 59 1.61 -4.54 -7.28
CA THR A 59 1.09 -4.77 -8.63
C THR A 59 0.08 -3.67 -8.93
N ASP A 60 0.43 -2.81 -9.88
CA ASP A 60 -0.37 -1.68 -10.31
C ASP A 60 -0.90 -1.93 -11.72
N TYR A 61 -2.21 -1.79 -11.92
CA TYR A 61 -2.82 -2.07 -13.23
C TYR A 61 -2.33 -1.12 -14.32
N LYS A 62 -2.02 0.14 -13.97
CA LYS A 62 -1.59 1.19 -14.90
C LYS A 62 -0.07 1.24 -15.06
N ARG A 63 0.68 0.94 -13.99
CA ARG A 63 2.15 1.13 -13.93
C ARG A 63 2.96 -0.18 -13.94
N GLY A 64 2.33 -1.34 -13.81
CA GLY A 64 3.03 -2.63 -13.73
C GLY A 64 3.53 -2.92 -12.31
N ILE A 65 4.73 -3.45 -12.15
CA ILE A 65 5.31 -3.75 -10.82
C ILE A 65 6.06 -2.53 -10.30
N MET A 66 5.65 -2.06 -9.13
CA MET A 66 6.20 -0.89 -8.45
C MET A 66 6.88 -1.30 -7.14
N LEU A 67 7.85 -0.49 -6.71
CA LEU A 67 8.43 -0.54 -5.38
C LEU A 67 7.98 0.70 -4.60
N LEU A 68 7.55 0.49 -3.37
CA LEU A 68 7.21 1.55 -2.42
C LEU A 68 8.31 1.61 -1.34
N ASP A 69 8.84 2.81 -1.12
CA ASP A 69 9.61 3.14 0.07
C ASP A 69 8.62 3.62 1.16
N PRO A 70 8.46 2.88 2.27
CA PRO A 70 7.47 3.23 3.30
C PRO A 70 7.83 4.48 4.12
N GLU A 71 9.03 5.05 3.96
CA GLU A 71 9.47 6.27 4.65
C GLU A 71 9.32 7.51 3.78
N SER A 72 9.57 7.41 2.47
CA SER A 72 9.48 8.56 1.55
C SER A 72 8.21 8.62 0.71
N GLY A 73 7.49 7.50 0.58
CA GLY A 73 6.45 7.33 -0.44
C GLY A 73 7.02 7.01 -1.82
#